data_AF-A0AAU9WJM4-F1
#
_entry.id   AF-A0AAU9WJM4-F1
#
_cell.length_a   1.000
_cell.length_b   1.000
_cell.length_c   1.000
_cell.angle_alpha   90.00
_cell.angle_beta   90.00
_cell.angle_gamma   90.00
#
_symmetry.space_group_name_H-M   'P 1'
#
loop_
_entity.id
_entity.type
_entity.pdbx_description
1 polymer ?
#
loop_
_entity_poly.entity_id
_entity_poly.type
_entity_poly.pdbx_seq_one_letter_code
_entity_poly.pdbx_strand_id
1 'polypeptide(L)'
;MQSPYLKTPAVFLPAKRLLYMTESHVTDSDALRSQISAVTSETNMADKKVLNLCKSLFSSRSSSINAKFFRYFTRYLSSTATNLNEENRICFVTDGCSTEELETVQDLVVGNLEVCGNFISEEEQTLLLKEIEPYLKRQKYQYDHWDNAIHGYRETEKPRWSQECLSVFQRIRDVAFKPGMELLPHVHALDLAKNGYIKPHIDSIKFCGAIISGLSLLSPSVMRFKHEKLCNVKVDTLLQPRSLYIIRDAVRYEFTHEILKEEESVWRGKTVPRDRRISLVLRCQP
;
A
#
# COMPACT_ATOMS: atom_id res chain seq x y z
N MET A 1 -50.71 18.51 -19.34
CA MET A 1 -49.35 18.73 -19.88
C MET A 1 -48.41 17.77 -19.17
N GLN A 2 -47.83 16.85 -19.94
CA GLN A 2 -46.92 15.79 -19.50
C GLN A 2 -45.51 16.34 -19.27
N SER A 3 -44.85 15.96 -18.17
CA SER A 3 -43.63 15.13 -18.21
C SER A 3 -43.08 14.91 -16.80
N PRO A 4 -42.80 13.66 -16.37
CA PRO A 4 -42.30 13.30 -15.05
C PRO A 4 -40.79 13.02 -15.07
N TYR A 5 -40.04 13.50 -14.07
CA TYR A 5 -38.71 12.96 -13.77
C TYR A 5 -38.80 11.95 -12.63
N LEU A 6 -38.80 10.66 -13.02
CA LEU A 6 -38.50 9.54 -12.16
C LEU A 6 -37.07 9.67 -11.62
N LYS A 7 -36.91 9.73 -10.30
CA LYS A 7 -35.66 9.34 -9.63
C LYS A 7 -35.78 7.87 -9.25
N THR A 8 -35.20 6.99 -10.06
CA THR A 8 -34.91 5.61 -9.68
C THR A 8 -33.71 5.58 -8.73
N PRO A 9 -33.71 4.69 -7.72
CA PRO A 9 -32.55 4.48 -6.86
C PRO A 9 -31.51 3.65 -7.62
N ALA A 10 -30.31 4.20 -7.79
CA ALA A 10 -29.17 3.45 -8.29
C ALA A 10 -28.72 2.47 -7.20
N VAL A 11 -29.09 1.20 -7.38
CA VAL A 11 -28.50 0.07 -6.67
C VAL A 11 -27.04 -0.01 -7.14
N PHE A 12 -26.12 0.46 -6.30
CA PHE A 12 -24.69 0.34 -6.52
C PHE A 12 -24.29 -1.12 -6.29
N LEU A 13 -24.18 -1.89 -7.37
CA LEU A 13 -23.53 -3.20 -7.36
C LEU A 13 -22.01 -2.96 -7.38
N PRO A 14 -21.26 -3.30 -6.31
CA PRO A 14 -19.81 -3.20 -6.36
C PRO A 14 -19.28 -4.21 -7.38
N ALA A 15 -18.37 -3.75 -8.24
CA ALA A 15 -17.63 -4.51 -9.25
C ALA A 15 -16.66 -5.54 -8.63
N LYS A 16 -17.14 -6.37 -7.70
CA LYS A 16 -16.38 -7.38 -6.97
C LYS A 16 -16.52 -8.79 -7.53
N ARG A 17 -16.99 -8.95 -8.78
CA ARG A 17 -17.27 -10.27 -9.35
C ARG A 17 -16.57 -10.58 -10.67
N LEU A 18 -15.31 -10.15 -10.83
CA LEU A 18 -14.49 -10.55 -11.97
C LEU A 18 -13.07 -11.00 -11.63
N LEU A 19 -12.79 -11.41 -10.38
CA LEU A 19 -11.48 -11.91 -9.97
C LEU A 19 -11.52 -13.27 -9.26
N TYR A 20 -12.61 -14.04 -9.41
CA TYR A 20 -12.64 -15.44 -9.01
C TYR A 20 -13.27 -16.25 -10.12
N MET A 21 -12.45 -16.67 -11.09
CA MET A 21 -12.55 -17.93 -11.83
C MET A 21 -11.36 -17.98 -12.78
N THR A 22 -10.26 -18.63 -12.40
CA THR A 22 -9.42 -19.44 -13.30
C THR A 22 -8.41 -20.26 -12.48
N GLU A 23 -8.91 -21.19 -11.68
CA GLU A 23 -8.25 -22.48 -11.51
C GLU A 23 -9.04 -23.48 -12.35
N SER A 24 -8.82 -23.46 -13.66
CA SER A 24 -9.20 -24.56 -14.55
C SER A 24 -8.63 -24.25 -15.93
N HIS A 25 -7.82 -25.17 -16.44
CA HIS A 25 -7.40 -25.20 -17.83
C HIS A 25 -8.60 -25.04 -18.77
N VAL A 26 -8.81 -23.86 -19.37
CA VAL A 26 -9.61 -23.72 -20.60
C VAL A 26 -9.01 -22.62 -21.46
N THR A 27 -8.55 -23.06 -22.62
CA THR A 27 -8.37 -22.29 -23.84
C THR A 27 -9.66 -21.59 -24.21
N ASP A 28 -9.76 -20.27 -24.05
CA ASP A 28 -10.73 -19.53 -24.85
C ASP A 28 -10.15 -18.20 -25.32
N SER A 29 -9.61 -18.26 -26.55
CA SER A 29 -9.06 -17.13 -27.30
C SER A 29 -10.07 -15.99 -27.44
N ASP A 30 -11.37 -16.30 -27.38
CA ASP A 30 -12.41 -15.39 -27.82
C ASP A 30 -12.90 -14.46 -26.69
N ALA A 31 -12.83 -14.93 -25.44
CA ALA A 31 -13.07 -14.09 -24.26
C ALA A 31 -12.00 -13.00 -24.10
N LEU A 32 -10.73 -13.35 -24.35
CA LEU A 32 -9.61 -12.40 -24.31
C LEU A 32 -9.65 -11.42 -25.51
N ARG A 33 -10.02 -11.90 -26.71
CA ARG A 33 -10.23 -11.04 -27.89
C ARG A 33 -11.35 -10.02 -27.68
N SER A 34 -12.44 -10.41 -27.02
CA SER A 34 -13.55 -9.51 -26.69
C SER A 34 -13.12 -8.40 -25.73
N GLN A 35 -12.35 -8.73 -24.68
CA GLN A 35 -11.81 -7.76 -23.73
C GLN A 35 -10.80 -6.79 -24.38
N ILE A 36 -9.94 -7.29 -25.27
CA ILE A 36 -9.02 -6.44 -26.04
C ILE A 36 -9.79 -5.51 -26.97
N SER A 37 -10.82 -6.00 -27.67
CA SER A 37 -11.66 -5.19 -28.56
C SER A 37 -12.36 -4.03 -27.82
N ALA A 38 -12.78 -4.24 -26.57
CA ALA A 38 -13.35 -3.18 -25.74
C ALA A 38 -12.32 -2.06 -25.47
N VAL A 39 -11.08 -2.42 -25.13
CA VAL A 39 -9.95 -1.48 -24.91
C VAL A 39 -9.57 -0.73 -26.20
N THR A 40 -9.76 -1.33 -27.38
CA THR A 40 -9.44 -0.67 -28.67
C THR A 40 -10.35 0.48 -29.06
N SER A 41 -11.53 0.59 -28.44
CA SER A 41 -12.52 1.60 -28.82
C SER A 41 -12.26 3.00 -28.23
N GLU A 42 -11.31 3.12 -27.29
CA GLU A 42 -11.07 4.35 -26.52
C GLU A 42 -9.65 4.96 -26.68
N THR A 43 -8.79 4.43 -27.57
CA THR A 43 -7.36 4.81 -27.64
C THR A 43 -6.96 5.63 -28.87
N ASN A 44 -6.00 6.55 -28.69
CA ASN A 44 -5.58 7.58 -29.65
C ASN A 44 -4.64 7.03 -30.75
N MET A 45 -4.42 7.82 -31.81
CA MET A 45 -3.80 7.38 -33.08
C MET A 45 -2.36 6.84 -32.97
N ALA A 46 -1.61 7.16 -31.90
CA ALA A 46 -0.28 6.60 -31.61
C ALA A 46 -0.33 5.13 -31.12
N ASP A 47 -1.42 4.73 -30.46
CA ASP A 47 -1.61 3.39 -29.92
C ASP A 47 -1.93 2.35 -31.00
N LYS A 48 -2.46 2.76 -32.16
CA LYS A 48 -2.76 1.86 -33.29
C LYS A 48 -1.53 1.11 -33.82
N LYS A 49 -0.33 1.70 -33.75
CA LYS A 49 0.91 1.03 -34.19
C LYS A 49 1.35 -0.06 -33.21
N VAL A 50 1.26 0.22 -31.91
CA VAL A 50 1.53 -0.76 -30.84
C VAL A 50 0.50 -1.89 -30.90
N LEU A 51 -0.76 -1.55 -31.16
CA LEU A 51 -1.86 -2.51 -31.25
C LEU A 51 -1.78 -3.41 -32.50
N ASN A 52 -1.30 -2.89 -33.62
CA ASN A 52 -1.03 -3.68 -34.82
C ASN A 52 0.17 -4.61 -34.64
N LEU A 53 1.18 -4.20 -33.86
CA LEU A 53 2.28 -5.06 -33.44
C LEU A 53 1.78 -6.22 -32.56
N CYS A 54 0.83 -5.94 -31.64
CA CYS A 54 0.18 -6.97 -30.83
C CYS A 54 -0.63 -7.96 -31.67
N LYS A 55 -1.41 -7.49 -32.65
CA LYS A 55 -2.17 -8.36 -33.58
C LYS A 55 -1.26 -9.28 -34.40
N SER A 56 -0.10 -8.78 -34.84
CA SER A 56 0.91 -9.56 -35.55
C SER A 56 1.50 -10.70 -34.71
N LEU A 57 1.66 -10.49 -33.40
CA LEU A 57 2.21 -11.49 -32.48
C LEU A 57 1.20 -12.60 -32.15
N PHE A 58 -0.10 -12.25 -32.08
CA PHE A 58 -1.20 -13.21 -31.89
C PHE A 58 -1.42 -14.18 -33.06
N SER A 59 -0.96 -13.84 -34.26
CA SER A 59 -1.01 -14.73 -35.44
C SER A 59 0.10 -15.79 -35.48
N SER A 60 1.10 -15.71 -34.60
CA SER A 60 2.20 -16.68 -34.55
C SER A 60 1.93 -17.80 -33.56
N ARG A 61 2.19 -19.06 -33.96
CA ARG A 61 1.96 -20.25 -33.11
C ARG A 61 2.64 -20.10 -31.75
N SER A 62 1.86 -20.35 -30.69
CA SER A 62 2.23 -20.22 -29.28
C SER A 62 3.53 -20.96 -28.94
N SER A 63 4.58 -20.21 -28.59
CA SER A 63 5.77 -20.68 -27.87
C SER A 63 5.68 -20.25 -26.40
N SER A 64 6.36 -20.95 -25.48
CA SER A 64 6.38 -20.58 -24.04
C SER A 64 6.97 -19.17 -23.81
N ILE A 65 7.86 -18.74 -24.72
CA ILE A 65 8.45 -17.41 -24.77
C ILE A 65 7.38 -16.34 -25.04
N ASN A 66 6.46 -16.61 -25.99
CA ASN A 66 5.34 -15.71 -26.29
C ASN A 66 4.37 -15.57 -25.13
N ALA A 67 4.15 -16.63 -24.33
CA ALA A 67 3.27 -16.58 -23.16
C ALA A 67 3.87 -15.75 -22.00
N LYS A 68 5.19 -15.86 -21.75
CA LYS A 68 5.90 -15.01 -20.77
C LYS A 68 5.88 -13.54 -21.20
N PHE A 69 6.20 -13.28 -22.46
CA PHE A 69 6.16 -11.93 -23.03
C PHE A 69 4.74 -11.34 -22.98
N PHE A 70 3.71 -12.15 -23.21
CA PHE A 70 2.32 -11.71 -23.06
C PHE A 70 1.98 -11.37 -21.61
N ARG A 71 2.30 -12.23 -20.65
CA ARG A 71 2.06 -11.91 -19.23
C ARG A 71 2.78 -10.64 -18.82
N TYR A 72 4.03 -10.48 -19.25
CA TYR A 72 4.80 -9.27 -19.03
C TYR A 72 4.12 -8.06 -19.66
N PHE A 73 3.74 -8.12 -20.94
CA PHE A 73 3.12 -6.98 -21.63
C PHE A 73 1.75 -6.63 -21.03
N THR A 74 0.94 -7.61 -20.67
CA THR A 74 -0.34 -7.39 -20.00
C THR A 74 -0.15 -6.85 -18.59
N ARG A 75 0.85 -7.31 -17.82
CA ARG A 75 1.20 -6.76 -16.50
C ARG A 75 1.86 -5.39 -16.59
N TYR A 76 2.66 -5.13 -17.62
CA TYR A 76 3.28 -3.83 -17.89
C TYR A 76 2.23 -2.82 -18.27
N LEU A 77 1.29 -3.16 -19.17
CA LEU A 77 0.14 -2.33 -19.51
C LEU A 77 -0.81 -2.15 -18.33
N SER A 78 -1.04 -3.18 -17.51
CA SER A 78 -1.81 -3.05 -16.27
C SER A 78 -1.07 -2.19 -15.25
N SER A 79 0.26 -2.29 -15.14
CA SER A 79 1.11 -1.48 -14.28
C SER A 79 1.12 -0.02 -14.74
N THR A 80 1.27 0.24 -16.03
CA THR A 80 1.20 1.60 -16.60
C THR A 80 -0.23 2.17 -16.49
N ALA A 81 -1.26 1.36 -16.72
CA ALA A 81 -2.65 1.75 -16.47
C ALA A 81 -2.94 2.00 -14.97
N THR A 82 -2.36 1.23 -14.04
CA THR A 82 -2.45 1.50 -12.60
C THR A 82 -1.61 2.68 -12.13
N ASN A 83 -0.52 3.02 -12.85
CA ASN A 83 0.26 4.23 -12.61
C ASN A 83 -0.49 5.49 -13.06
N LEU A 84 -1.41 5.37 -14.03
CA LEU A 84 -2.34 6.43 -14.43
C LEU A 84 -3.52 6.61 -13.46
N ASN A 85 -3.71 5.69 -12.51
CA ASN A 85 -4.75 5.84 -11.48
C ASN A 85 -4.13 6.53 -10.25
N GLU A 86 -4.66 7.70 -9.87
CA GLU A 86 -4.28 8.45 -8.66
C GLU A 86 -4.47 7.63 -7.35
N GLU A 87 -5.13 6.47 -7.43
CA GLU A 87 -5.44 5.58 -6.33
C GLU A 87 -4.30 4.62 -5.93
N ASN A 88 -3.31 4.37 -6.79
CA ASN A 88 -2.26 3.39 -6.49
C ASN A 88 -1.18 4.00 -5.57
N ARG A 89 -1.26 3.69 -4.27
CA ARG A 89 -0.37 4.24 -3.21
C ARG A 89 0.92 3.44 -3.01
N ILE A 90 1.20 2.48 -3.89
CA ILE A 90 2.43 1.68 -3.91
C ILE A 90 3.16 1.96 -5.23
N CYS A 91 4.47 2.17 -5.16
CA CYS A 91 5.32 2.47 -6.31
C CYS A 91 6.58 1.60 -6.26
N PHE A 92 6.90 0.93 -7.37
CA PHE A 92 8.12 0.15 -7.52
C PHE A 92 9.19 1.03 -8.19
N VAL A 93 10.32 1.20 -7.52
CA VAL A 93 11.50 1.90 -8.06
C VAL A 93 12.48 0.83 -8.54
N THR A 94 12.75 0.84 -9.84
CA THR A 94 13.34 -0.29 -10.57
C THR A 94 14.70 0.04 -11.19
N ASP A 95 15.39 1.04 -10.67
CA ASP A 95 16.69 1.47 -11.19
C ASP A 95 17.73 0.36 -11.02
N GLY A 96 18.08 -0.31 -12.12
CA GLY A 96 19.12 -1.33 -12.15
C GLY A 96 18.69 -2.74 -11.71
N CYS A 97 17.39 -3.03 -11.61
CA CYS A 97 16.92 -4.39 -11.31
C CYS A 97 16.70 -5.23 -12.57
N SER A 98 16.82 -6.55 -12.44
CA SER A 98 16.40 -7.48 -13.50
C SER A 98 14.88 -7.59 -13.56
N THR A 99 14.35 -8.07 -14.68
CA THR A 99 12.91 -8.34 -14.81
C THR A 99 12.45 -9.42 -13.83
N GLU A 100 13.26 -10.46 -13.62
CA GLU A 100 12.96 -11.58 -12.72
C GLU A 100 12.92 -11.13 -11.25
N GLU A 101 13.84 -10.24 -10.86
CA GLU A 101 13.84 -9.63 -9.51
C GLU A 101 12.57 -8.80 -9.29
N LEU A 102 12.20 -7.97 -10.27
CA LEU A 102 10.99 -7.14 -10.19
C LEU A 102 9.72 -8.00 -10.05
N GLU A 103 9.57 -9.03 -10.89
CA GLU A 103 8.41 -9.93 -10.83
C GLU A 103 8.32 -10.63 -9.47
N THR A 104 9.44 -11.12 -8.96
CA THR A 104 9.50 -11.78 -7.65
C THR A 104 9.08 -10.84 -6.53
N VAL A 105 9.62 -9.60 -6.51
CA VAL A 105 9.27 -8.61 -5.49
C VAL A 105 7.79 -8.19 -5.61
N GLN A 106 7.25 -8.04 -6.82
CA GLN A 106 5.84 -7.76 -7.02
C GLN A 106 4.95 -8.87 -6.45
N ASP A 107 5.25 -10.13 -6.74
CA ASP A 107 4.47 -11.27 -6.25
C ASP A 107 4.54 -11.37 -4.72
N LEU A 108 5.66 -11.01 -4.08
CA LEU A 108 5.79 -10.95 -2.61
C LEU A 108 5.00 -9.78 -1.98
N VAL A 109 4.86 -8.65 -2.69
CA VAL A 109 4.20 -7.44 -2.19
C VAL A 109 2.68 -7.53 -2.33
N VAL A 110 2.20 -8.13 -3.42
CA VAL A 110 0.76 -8.26 -3.70
C VAL A 110 0.06 -9.04 -2.58
N GLY A 111 -0.93 -8.41 -1.95
CA GLY A 111 -1.69 -8.97 -0.81
C GLY A 111 -1.00 -8.84 0.55
N ASN A 112 0.31 -8.56 0.57
CA ASN A 112 1.10 -8.44 1.80
C ASN A 112 1.38 -6.99 2.20
N LEU A 113 1.23 -6.03 1.28
CA LEU A 113 1.32 -4.61 1.54
C LEU A 113 0.09 -3.88 1.01
N GLU A 114 -0.57 -3.13 1.89
CA GLU A 114 -1.75 -2.34 1.55
C GLU A 114 -1.66 -0.94 2.17
N VAL A 115 -2.20 0.05 1.46
CA VAL A 115 -2.38 1.42 1.97
C VAL A 115 -3.77 1.93 1.63
N CYS A 116 -4.58 2.16 2.65
CA CYS A 116 -5.92 2.73 2.56
C CYS A 116 -5.84 4.23 2.87
N GLY A 117 -6.04 5.09 1.86
CA GLY A 117 -6.14 6.54 2.09
C GLY A 117 -7.48 6.94 2.71
N ASN A 118 -7.49 8.04 3.46
CA ASN A 118 -8.70 8.56 4.13
C ASN A 118 -9.47 7.49 4.92
N PHE A 119 -8.74 6.61 5.61
CA PHE A 119 -9.31 5.54 6.42
C PHE A 119 -10.08 6.07 7.64
N ILE A 120 -9.66 7.23 8.16
CA ILE A 120 -10.38 7.96 9.20
C ILE A 120 -10.85 9.32 8.69
N SER A 121 -11.87 9.87 9.35
CA SER A 121 -12.32 11.23 9.14
C SER A 121 -11.41 12.26 9.85
N GLU A 122 -11.64 13.56 9.59
CA GLU A 122 -10.90 14.63 10.27
C GLU A 122 -11.29 14.76 11.75
N GLU A 123 -12.56 14.47 12.06
CA GLU A 123 -13.08 14.43 13.43
C GLU A 123 -12.42 13.30 14.22
N GLU A 124 -12.33 12.11 13.63
CA GLU A 124 -11.65 10.97 14.24
C GLU A 124 -10.16 11.22 14.46
N GLN A 125 -9.49 11.87 13.49
CA GLN A 125 -8.10 12.30 13.66
C GLN A 125 -7.98 13.26 14.85
N THR A 126 -8.87 14.25 14.94
CA THR A 126 -8.91 15.21 16.06
C THR A 126 -9.10 14.51 17.41
N LEU A 127 -9.99 13.52 17.48
CA LEU A 127 -10.25 12.76 18.70
C LEU A 127 -9.02 11.95 19.15
N LEU A 128 -8.39 11.22 18.22
CA LEU A 128 -7.18 10.45 18.49
C LEU A 128 -6.04 11.36 18.97
N LEU A 129 -5.84 12.49 18.30
CA LEU A 129 -4.82 13.47 18.66
C LEU A 129 -5.09 14.07 20.05
N LYS A 130 -6.33 14.46 20.34
CA LYS A 130 -6.72 15.00 21.65
C LYS A 130 -6.36 14.02 22.78
N GLU A 131 -6.50 12.72 22.54
CA GLU A 131 -6.22 11.71 23.55
C GLU A 131 -4.72 11.38 23.69
N ILE A 132 -3.97 11.31 22.59
CA ILE A 132 -2.55 10.89 22.62
C ILE A 132 -1.57 12.03 22.91
N GLU A 133 -1.89 13.25 22.48
CA GLU A 133 -1.02 14.42 22.57
C GLU A 133 -0.52 14.72 24.00
N PRO A 134 -1.35 14.64 25.06
CA PRO A 134 -0.88 14.89 26.43
C PRO A 134 0.18 13.89 26.90
N TYR A 135 0.16 12.65 26.40
CA TYR A 135 1.13 11.61 26.75
C TYR A 135 2.45 11.84 26.00
N LEU A 136 2.37 12.10 24.69
CA LEU A 136 3.55 12.40 23.87
C LEU A 136 4.25 13.69 24.33
N LYS A 137 3.51 14.74 24.70
CA LYS A 137 4.09 16.00 25.19
C LYS A 137 4.90 15.87 26.48
N ARG A 138 4.68 14.83 27.28
CA ARG A 138 5.47 14.54 28.48
C ARG A 138 6.82 13.89 28.15
N GLN A 139 6.94 13.30 26.96
CA GLN A 139 8.17 12.67 26.49
C GLN A 139 9.05 13.71 25.78
N LYS A 140 10.37 13.55 25.94
CA LYS A 140 11.36 14.32 25.19
C LYS A 140 11.69 13.61 23.88
N TYR A 141 12.01 14.38 22.86
CA TYR A 141 12.56 13.82 21.64
C TYR A 141 13.92 13.17 21.90
N GLN A 142 14.09 11.97 21.37
CA GLN A 142 15.29 11.15 21.45
C GLN A 142 15.95 11.11 20.06
N TYR A 143 17.27 11.20 20.07
CA TYR A 143 18.12 11.15 18.89
C TYR A 143 19.17 10.04 18.97
N ASP A 144 19.40 9.51 20.18
CA ASP A 144 20.28 8.39 20.45
C ASP A 144 19.43 7.24 21.00
N HIS A 145 19.38 6.12 20.29
CA HIS A 145 18.73 4.89 20.74
C HIS A 145 19.71 3.71 20.60
N TRP A 146 19.58 2.69 21.45
CA TRP A 146 20.56 1.59 21.54
C TRP A 146 20.60 0.74 20.25
N ASP A 147 19.49 0.61 19.53
CA ASP A 147 19.44 -0.03 18.21
C ASP A 147 19.63 0.95 17.03
N ASN A 148 19.66 2.26 17.34
CA ASN A 148 19.87 3.36 16.40
C ASN A 148 18.88 3.40 15.20
N ALA A 149 17.73 2.73 15.29
CA ALA A 149 16.76 2.58 14.20
C ALA A 149 15.90 3.83 13.99
N ILE A 150 15.51 4.53 15.07
CA ILE A 150 14.61 5.70 15.01
C ILE A 150 15.35 6.95 15.49
N HIS A 151 15.18 8.06 14.76
CA HIS A 151 15.84 9.34 14.99
C HIS A 151 14.81 10.47 15.11
N GLY A 152 15.04 11.39 16.05
CA GLY A 152 14.16 12.55 16.24
C GLY A 152 12.72 12.16 16.59
N TYR A 153 12.57 11.25 17.55
CA TYR A 153 11.28 10.66 17.90
C TYR A 153 10.97 10.74 19.38
N ARG A 154 9.70 10.60 19.72
CA ARG A 154 9.26 10.26 21.07
C ARG A 154 8.10 9.28 20.94
N GLU A 155 7.94 8.41 21.93
CA GLU A 155 6.96 7.34 21.83
C GLU A 155 6.34 6.99 23.18
N THR A 156 5.20 6.32 23.12
CA THR A 156 4.52 5.77 24.30
C THR A 156 3.65 4.59 23.90
N GLU A 157 3.48 3.65 24.83
CA GLU A 157 2.53 2.54 24.71
C GLU A 157 1.28 2.87 25.52
N LYS A 158 0.13 3.04 24.84
CA LYS A 158 -1.12 3.47 25.50
C LYS A 158 -2.13 2.30 25.60
N PRO A 159 -2.49 1.87 26.83
CA PRO A 159 -3.36 0.71 27.05
C PRO A 159 -4.87 1.00 26.95
N ARG A 160 -5.30 2.23 27.22
CA ARG A 160 -6.71 2.58 27.40
C ARG A 160 -7.05 3.72 26.47
N TRP A 161 -8.18 3.63 25.79
CA TRP A 161 -8.68 4.64 24.86
C TRP A 161 -10.15 4.93 25.12
N SER A 162 -10.64 6.10 24.71
CA SER A 162 -12.07 6.40 24.77
C SER A 162 -12.88 5.47 23.87
N GLN A 163 -14.19 5.37 24.09
CA GLN A 163 -15.04 4.49 23.28
C GLN A 163 -15.04 4.88 21.80
N GLU A 164 -14.94 6.18 21.52
CA GLU A 164 -14.84 6.73 20.17
C GLU A 164 -13.54 6.30 19.49
N CYS A 165 -12.40 6.43 20.18
CA CYS A 165 -11.10 5.96 19.66
C CYS A 165 -11.07 4.43 19.51
N LEU A 166 -11.67 3.68 20.45
CA LEU A 166 -11.80 2.23 20.36
C LEU A 166 -12.60 1.78 19.13
N SER A 167 -13.61 2.54 18.71
CA SER A 167 -14.34 2.24 17.47
C SER A 167 -13.43 2.30 16.23
N VAL A 168 -12.48 3.26 16.19
CA VAL A 168 -11.47 3.34 15.12
C VAL A 168 -10.54 2.13 15.16
N PHE A 169 -10.02 1.77 16.34
CA PHE A 169 -9.14 0.61 16.47
C PHE A 169 -9.86 -0.70 16.16
N GLN A 170 -11.16 -0.81 16.45
CA GLN A 170 -11.96 -1.96 16.04
C GLN A 170 -12.04 -2.05 14.51
N ARG A 171 -12.29 -0.94 13.80
CA ARG A 171 -12.25 -0.95 12.32
C ARG A 171 -10.87 -1.33 11.78
N ILE A 172 -9.79 -0.84 12.39
CA ILE A 172 -8.42 -1.24 12.02
C ILE A 172 -8.26 -2.75 12.23
N ARG A 173 -8.73 -3.28 13.36
CA ARG A 173 -8.70 -4.70 13.68
C ARG A 173 -9.40 -5.52 12.60
N ASP A 174 -10.62 -5.14 12.24
CA ASP A 174 -11.47 -5.87 11.28
C ASP A 174 -10.90 -5.87 9.85
N VAL A 175 -10.19 -4.82 9.46
CA VAL A 175 -9.59 -4.69 8.11
C VAL A 175 -8.20 -5.32 8.03
N ALA A 176 -7.38 -5.18 9.07
CA ALA A 176 -5.98 -5.57 9.00
C ALA A 176 -5.71 -6.98 9.52
N PHE A 177 -6.45 -7.47 10.53
CA PHE A 177 -6.11 -8.68 11.27
C PHE A 177 -7.16 -9.78 11.09
N LYS A 178 -6.71 -11.03 11.10
CA LYS A 178 -7.60 -12.19 10.95
C LYS A 178 -8.48 -12.36 12.20
N PRO A 179 -9.72 -12.86 12.06
CA PRO A 179 -10.55 -13.21 13.21
C PRO A 179 -9.83 -14.17 14.16
N GLY A 180 -9.94 -13.92 15.47
CA GLY A 180 -9.27 -14.73 16.49
C GLY A 180 -7.80 -14.37 16.76
N MET A 181 -7.17 -13.48 15.99
CA MET A 181 -5.80 -13.03 16.30
C MET A 181 -5.76 -12.17 17.56
N GLU A 182 -4.86 -12.49 18.48
CA GLU A 182 -4.58 -11.66 19.64
C GLU A 182 -3.66 -10.50 19.26
N LEU A 183 -4.01 -9.29 19.68
CA LEU A 183 -3.17 -8.11 19.52
C LEU A 183 -2.33 -7.87 20.76
N LEU A 184 -1.23 -7.13 20.59
CA LEU A 184 -0.58 -6.50 21.73
C LEU A 184 -1.61 -5.62 22.46
N PRO A 185 -1.62 -5.62 23.80
CA PRO A 185 -2.65 -4.93 24.58
C PRO A 185 -2.56 -3.41 24.48
N HIS A 186 -1.41 -2.87 24.06
CA HIS A 186 -1.14 -1.44 23.99
C HIS A 186 -1.00 -1.01 22.53
N VAL A 187 -1.52 0.18 22.24
CA VAL A 187 -1.29 0.85 20.95
C VAL A 187 0.00 1.63 21.05
N HIS A 188 0.94 1.34 20.16
CA HIS A 188 2.21 2.03 20.08
C HIS A 188 2.02 3.36 19.37
N ALA A 189 2.23 4.48 20.09
CA ALA A 189 2.18 5.80 19.51
C ALA A 189 3.61 6.33 19.32
N LEU A 190 3.97 6.58 18.07
CA LEU A 190 5.26 7.12 17.67
C LEU A 190 5.07 8.52 17.09
N ASP A 191 5.78 9.51 17.61
CA ASP A 191 5.77 10.90 17.17
C ASP A 191 7.17 11.26 16.65
N LEU A 192 7.26 11.45 15.34
CA LEU A 192 8.47 11.88 14.65
C LEU A 192 8.44 13.41 14.52
N ALA A 193 9.53 14.06 14.91
CA ALA A 193 9.77 15.46 14.60
C ALA A 193 9.87 15.68 13.08
N LYS A 194 9.87 16.94 12.64
CA LYS A 194 10.07 17.31 11.23
C LYS A 194 11.33 16.69 10.62
N ASN A 195 12.44 16.70 11.37
CA ASN A 195 13.70 16.06 10.99
C ASN A 195 13.82 14.60 11.45
N GLY A 196 12.76 14.03 12.04
CA GLY A 196 12.74 12.65 12.51
C GLY A 196 12.52 11.67 11.38
N TYR A 197 13.15 10.50 11.47
CA TYR A 197 13.10 9.46 10.44
C TYR A 197 13.31 8.08 11.07
N ILE A 198 13.01 7.05 10.29
CA ILE A 198 13.20 5.65 10.71
C ILE A 198 14.10 4.99 9.67
N LYS A 199 15.22 4.43 10.10
CA LYS A 199 16.16 3.69 9.26
C LYS A 199 15.58 2.34 8.82
N PRO A 200 16.14 1.71 7.76
CA PRO A 200 15.76 0.37 7.35
C PRO A 200 15.87 -0.63 8.51
N HIS A 201 14.77 -1.29 8.85
CA HIS A 201 14.75 -2.33 9.88
C HIS A 201 13.62 -3.33 9.63
N ILE A 202 13.70 -4.48 10.32
CA ILE A 202 12.64 -5.50 10.39
C ILE A 202 12.22 -5.59 11.85
N ASP A 203 10.92 -5.46 12.13
CA ASP A 203 10.41 -5.55 13.50
C ASP A 203 10.78 -6.89 14.13
N SER A 204 11.15 -6.89 15.42
CA SER A 204 11.55 -8.11 16.12
C SER A 204 10.43 -9.16 16.13
N ILE A 205 10.72 -10.37 15.66
CA ILE A 205 9.80 -11.51 15.72
C ILE A 205 9.46 -11.95 17.14
N LYS A 206 10.25 -11.52 18.14
CA LYS A 206 10.00 -11.81 19.56
C LYS A 206 8.84 -10.99 20.14
N PHE A 207 8.51 -9.87 19.50
CA PHE A 207 7.57 -8.88 20.04
C PHE A 207 6.45 -8.50 19.06
N CYS A 208 6.53 -8.95 17.79
CA CYS A 208 5.53 -8.69 16.78
C CYS A 208 5.32 -9.92 15.90
N GLY A 209 4.07 -10.38 15.80
CA GLY A 209 3.69 -11.46 14.89
C GLY A 209 3.64 -11.01 13.42
N ALA A 210 2.82 -11.72 12.63
CA ALA A 210 2.82 -11.63 11.17
C ALA A 210 2.23 -10.34 10.58
N ILE A 211 1.52 -9.52 11.37
CA ILE A 211 0.80 -8.35 10.86
C ILE A 211 1.12 -7.10 11.68
N ILE A 212 1.50 -6.03 10.98
CA ILE A 212 1.65 -4.67 11.50
C ILE A 212 0.66 -3.78 10.77
N SER A 213 -0.11 -3.00 11.51
CA SER A 213 -0.96 -1.97 10.94
C SER A 213 -0.70 -0.62 11.59
N GLY A 214 -0.47 0.41 10.80
CA GLY A 214 -0.20 1.74 11.32
C GLY A 214 -1.07 2.82 10.68
N LEU A 215 -1.67 3.63 11.54
CA LEU A 215 -2.45 4.79 11.16
C LEU A 215 -1.55 6.02 11.15
N SER A 216 -1.47 6.73 10.02
CA SER A 216 -0.62 7.93 9.86
C SER A 216 -1.44 9.20 10.10
N LEU A 217 -0.91 10.12 10.92
CA LEU A 217 -1.57 11.37 11.33
C LEU A 217 -0.65 12.58 11.09
N LEU A 218 -1.26 13.77 11.03
CA LEU A 218 -0.63 15.09 10.89
C LEU A 218 -0.02 15.37 9.50
N SER A 219 1.11 14.77 9.16
CA SER A 219 1.87 15.10 7.95
C SER A 219 2.12 13.88 7.07
N PRO A 220 2.28 14.07 5.74
CA PRO A 220 2.62 12.97 4.85
C PRO A 220 4.06 12.47 5.09
N SER A 221 4.31 11.23 4.66
CA SER A 221 5.66 10.65 4.60
C SER A 221 5.74 9.57 3.54
N VAL A 222 6.95 9.27 3.07
CA VAL A 222 7.21 8.09 2.24
C VAL A 222 7.76 6.97 3.13
N MET A 223 7.08 5.82 3.11
CA MET A 223 7.61 4.58 3.69
C MET A 223 8.18 3.72 2.58
N ARG A 224 9.45 3.33 2.71
CA ARG A 224 10.16 2.51 1.74
C ARG A 224 10.40 1.12 2.28
N PHE A 225 10.24 0.13 1.40
CA PHE A 225 10.54 -1.25 1.67
C PHE A 225 11.66 -1.74 0.74
N LYS A 226 12.56 -2.56 1.29
CA LYS A 226 13.59 -3.26 0.50
C LYS A 226 13.70 -4.70 0.98
N HIS A 227 13.57 -5.63 0.06
CA HIS A 227 13.79 -7.04 0.33
C HIS A 227 15.26 -7.28 0.69
N GLU A 228 15.55 -8.09 1.72
CA GLU A 228 16.92 -8.31 2.21
C GLU A 228 17.86 -8.88 1.13
N LYS A 229 17.33 -9.69 0.21
CA LYS A 229 18.10 -10.37 -0.85
C LYS A 229 17.90 -9.77 -2.25
N LEU A 230 16.82 -9.01 -2.46
CA LEU A 230 16.41 -8.48 -3.78
C LEU A 230 16.40 -6.95 -3.72
N CYS A 231 17.51 -6.37 -3.26
CA CYS A 231 17.60 -4.98 -2.82
C CYS A 231 17.63 -3.95 -3.97
N ASN A 232 17.77 -4.41 -5.21
CA ASN A 232 17.71 -3.56 -6.42
C ASN A 232 16.29 -3.04 -6.70
N VAL A 233 15.26 -3.68 -6.15
CA VAL A 233 13.88 -3.22 -6.23
C VAL A 233 13.50 -2.57 -4.91
N LYS A 234 13.16 -1.28 -4.96
CA LYS A 234 12.61 -0.57 -3.80
C LYS A 234 11.10 -0.45 -4.00
N VAL A 235 10.36 -0.57 -2.91
CA VAL A 235 8.90 -0.41 -2.92
C VAL A 235 8.57 0.77 -2.03
N ASP A 236 8.15 1.86 -2.62
CA ASP A 236 7.76 3.06 -1.88
C ASP A 236 6.24 3.06 -1.69
N THR A 237 5.81 3.63 -0.58
CA THR A 237 4.40 3.92 -0.31
C THR A 237 4.22 5.34 0.20
N LEU A 238 3.16 6.00 -0.28
CA LEU A 238 2.80 7.34 0.17
C LEU A 238 1.81 7.25 1.33
N LEU A 239 2.27 7.61 2.53
CA LEU A 239 1.45 7.65 3.73
C LEU A 239 0.97 9.07 3.96
N GLN A 240 -0.23 9.36 3.46
CA GLN A 240 -0.93 10.62 3.74
C GLN A 240 -1.47 10.63 5.18
N PRO A 241 -1.72 11.80 5.78
CA PRO A 241 -2.51 11.89 6.99
C PRO A 241 -3.85 11.15 6.80
N ARG A 242 -4.34 10.52 7.87
CA ARG A 242 -5.55 9.69 7.91
C ARG A 242 -5.48 8.41 7.08
N SER A 243 -4.30 8.01 6.59
CA SER A 243 -4.12 6.73 5.90
C SER A 243 -3.77 5.60 6.86
N LEU A 244 -4.23 4.39 6.54
CA LEU A 244 -3.87 3.14 7.20
C LEU A 244 -2.93 2.37 6.28
N TYR A 245 -1.76 1.96 6.77
CA TYR A 245 -0.94 0.96 6.09
C TYR A 245 -1.04 -0.38 6.81
N ILE A 246 -0.89 -1.46 6.05
CA ILE A 246 -0.92 -2.82 6.57
C ILE A 246 0.23 -3.59 5.91
N ILE A 247 1.05 -4.21 6.75
CA ILE A 247 2.22 -5.01 6.37
C ILE A 247 1.99 -6.42 6.91
N ARG A 248 2.06 -7.43 6.04
CA ARG A 248 1.79 -8.83 6.36
C ARG A 248 2.90 -9.74 5.85
N ASP A 249 3.04 -10.88 6.52
CA ASP A 249 3.76 -12.06 6.04
C ASP A 249 5.11 -11.72 5.38
N ALA A 250 5.29 -12.01 4.09
CA ALA A 250 6.58 -11.80 3.39
C ALA A 250 7.11 -10.36 3.55
N VAL A 251 6.25 -9.34 3.41
CA VAL A 251 6.68 -7.94 3.57
C VAL A 251 7.04 -7.64 5.02
N ARG A 252 6.41 -8.31 6.00
CA ARG A 252 6.75 -8.14 7.42
C ARG A 252 8.07 -8.80 7.80
N TYR A 253 8.41 -9.93 7.17
CA TYR A 253 9.53 -10.78 7.59
C TYR A 253 10.78 -10.66 6.71
N GLU A 254 10.63 -10.34 5.43
CA GLU A 254 11.71 -10.39 4.43
C GLU A 254 12.07 -9.02 3.86
N PHE A 255 11.30 -7.98 4.21
CA PHE A 255 11.55 -6.60 3.79
C PHE A 255 11.90 -5.74 4.99
N THR A 256 13.02 -5.05 4.88
CA THR A 256 13.25 -3.86 5.70
C THR A 256 12.19 -2.82 5.37
N HIS A 257 11.79 -2.02 6.36
CA HIS A 257 10.97 -0.84 6.16
C HIS A 257 11.61 0.39 6.81
N GLU A 258 11.41 1.55 6.21
CA GLU A 258 11.99 2.83 6.64
C GLU A 258 11.01 3.99 6.39
N ILE A 259 11.08 5.04 7.19
CA ILE A 259 10.41 6.32 6.94
C ILE A 259 11.47 7.31 6.49
N LEU A 260 11.41 7.73 5.23
CA LEU A 260 12.46 8.53 4.60
C LEU A 260 12.59 9.92 5.25
N LYS A 261 13.82 10.37 5.46
CA LYS A 261 14.16 11.74 5.88
C LYS A 261 13.88 12.75 4.75
N GLU A 262 13.84 14.04 5.09
CA GLU A 262 13.46 15.13 4.18
C GLU A 262 14.17 15.07 2.83
N GLU A 263 15.48 14.83 2.83
CA GLU A 263 16.32 14.88 1.63
C GLU A 263 16.05 13.72 0.66
N GLU A 264 15.48 12.62 1.17
CA GLU A 264 15.20 11.39 0.42
C GLU A 264 13.70 11.17 0.19
N SER A 265 12.85 11.99 0.81
CA SER A 265 11.39 11.88 0.81
C SER A 265 10.84 12.29 -0.57
N VAL A 266 10.88 11.35 -1.51
CA VAL A 266 10.43 11.53 -2.90
C VAL A 266 9.41 10.45 -3.25
N TRP A 267 8.27 10.89 -3.79
CA TRP A 267 7.20 10.04 -4.28
C TRP A 267 6.96 10.29 -5.78
N ARG A 268 7.20 9.27 -6.62
CA ARG A 268 7.01 9.37 -8.08
C ARG A 268 7.68 10.62 -8.69
N GLY A 269 8.93 10.88 -8.28
CA GLY A 269 9.72 12.03 -8.72
C GLY A 269 9.35 13.38 -8.10
N LYS A 270 8.34 13.43 -7.22
CA LYS A 270 7.96 14.66 -6.50
C LYS A 270 8.41 14.60 -5.05
N THR A 271 9.05 15.66 -4.57
CA THR A 271 9.41 15.78 -3.15
C THR A 271 8.14 15.81 -2.29
N VAL A 272 8.14 15.03 -1.21
CA VAL A 272 7.11 15.01 -0.18
C VAL A 272 7.69 15.65 1.07
N PRO A 273 7.36 16.92 1.36
CA PRO A 273 7.88 17.61 2.53
C PRO A 273 7.52 16.87 3.81
N ARG A 274 8.52 16.68 4.68
CA ARG A 274 8.33 16.16 6.03
C ARG A 274 7.94 17.28 6.97
N ASP A 275 7.09 16.91 7.90
CA ASP A 275 6.80 17.69 9.10
C ASP A 275 6.61 16.71 10.26
N ARG A 276 6.18 17.20 11.41
CA ARG A 276 5.82 16.37 12.54
C ARG A 276 4.75 15.36 12.14
N ARG A 277 5.06 14.08 12.35
CA ARG A 277 4.19 12.94 12.00
C ARG A 277 3.95 12.10 13.23
N ILE A 278 2.68 11.80 13.50
CA ILE A 278 2.33 10.79 14.51
C ILE A 278 1.84 9.53 13.79
N SER A 279 2.24 8.36 14.28
CA SER A 279 1.64 7.09 13.91
C SER A 279 1.16 6.31 15.11
N LEU A 280 -0.02 5.70 14.97
CA LEU A 280 -0.57 4.75 15.93
C LEU A 280 -0.47 3.35 15.33
N VAL A 281 0.36 2.50 15.93
CA VAL A 281 0.74 1.19 15.40
C VAL A 281 0.13 0.10 16.26
N LEU A 282 -0.62 -0.79 15.60
CA LEU A 282 -1.19 -2.00 16.16
C LEU A 282 -0.40 -3.19 15.61
N ARG A 283 -0.10 -4.14 16.49
CA ARG A 283 0.65 -5.35 16.15
C ARG A 283 -0.06 -6.56 16.74
N CYS A 284 0.03 -7.70 16.07
CA CYS A 284 -0.40 -8.97 16.66
C CYS A 284 0.68 -9.56 17.56
N GLN A 285 0.26 -10.40 18.52
CA GLN A 285 1.18 -11.23 19.30
C GLN A 285 2.01 -12.12 18.35
N PRO A 286 3.28 -12.43 18.71
CA PRO A 286 4.14 -13.37 17.99
C PRO A 286 3.51 -14.74 17.73
#